data_AF-A0A060WGV9-F1
#
_entry.id   AF-A0A060WGV9-F1
#
_cell.length_a   1.000
_cell.length_b   1.000
_cell.length_c   1.000
_cell.angle_alpha   90.00
_cell.angle_beta   90.00
_cell.angle_gamma   90.00
#
_symmetry.space_group_name_H-M   'P 1'
#
loop_
_entity.id
_entity.type
_entity.pdbx_description
1 polymer ?
#
loop_
_entity_poly.entity_id
_entity_poly.type
_entity_poly.pdbx_seq_one_letter_code
_entity_poly.pdbx_strand_id
1 'polypeptide(L)'
;MEAFVSTAQKDHTAEDDRLNAAQKSFLDMVGYFGLKPKSGEKEVAPGYVFMLWYEFCSDFKNTWKRECKNISKERLKEAQENMKKITAEKRVETKKINANSLKERLRQKEASVSSS
;
A
#
# COMPACT_ATOMS: atom_id res chain seq x y z
N MET A 1 -52.08 -20.76 -9.25
CA MET A 1 -51.52 -20.33 -10.55
C MET A 1 -51.36 -18.82 -10.60
N GLU A 2 -52.44 -18.05 -10.42
CA GLU A 2 -52.43 -16.57 -10.51
C GLU A 2 -51.40 -15.86 -9.63
N ALA A 3 -51.30 -16.24 -8.35
CA ALA A 3 -50.32 -15.64 -7.44
C ALA A 3 -48.87 -15.87 -7.91
N PHE A 4 -48.57 -17.06 -8.45
CA PHE A 4 -47.26 -17.37 -9.01
C PHE A 4 -46.96 -16.52 -10.25
N VAL A 5 -47.92 -16.42 -11.17
CA VAL A 5 -47.77 -15.62 -12.40
C VAL A 5 -47.58 -14.14 -12.07
N SER A 6 -48.36 -13.60 -11.14
CA SER A 6 -48.24 -12.19 -10.73
C SER A 6 -46.87 -11.89 -10.10
N THR A 7 -46.38 -12.78 -9.23
CA THR A 7 -45.03 -12.64 -8.65
C THR A 7 -43.95 -12.73 -9.72
N ALA A 8 -44.02 -13.71 -10.61
CA ALA A 8 -43.04 -13.89 -11.69
C ALA A 8 -42.99 -12.67 -12.63
N GLN A 9 -44.14 -12.05 -12.93
CA GLN A 9 -44.19 -10.83 -13.73
C GLN A 9 -43.54 -9.65 -13.02
N LYS A 10 -43.81 -9.47 -11.72
CA LYS A 10 -43.16 -8.42 -10.92
C LYS A 10 -41.64 -8.59 -10.88
N ASP A 11 -41.17 -9.82 -10.66
CA ASP A 11 -39.73 -10.12 -10.61
C ASP A 11 -39.08 -9.89 -11.97
N HIS A 12 -39.74 -10.28 -13.07
CA HIS A 12 -39.25 -10.03 -14.41
C HIS A 12 -39.13 -8.52 -14.69
N THR A 13 -40.17 -7.73 -14.41
CA THR A 13 -40.11 -6.27 -14.59
C THR A 13 -38.99 -5.65 -13.77
N ALA A 14 -38.84 -6.07 -12.51
CA ALA A 14 -37.77 -5.55 -11.66
C ALA A 14 -36.37 -5.91 -12.19
N GLU A 15 -36.18 -7.10 -12.76
CA GLU A 15 -34.90 -7.50 -13.33
C GLU A 15 -34.61 -6.81 -14.66
N ASP A 16 -35.63 -6.58 -15.49
CA ASP A 16 -35.52 -5.81 -16.73
C ASP A 16 -35.10 -4.36 -16.44
N ASP A 17 -35.70 -3.72 -15.43
CA ASP A 17 -35.33 -2.38 -14.98
C ASP A 17 -33.86 -2.31 -14.53
N ARG A 18 -33.40 -3.31 -13.78
CA ARG A 18 -31.99 -3.41 -13.34
C ARG A 18 -31.04 -3.59 -14.52
N LEU A 19 -31.40 -4.44 -15.48
CA LEU A 19 -30.61 -4.67 -16.68
C LEU A 19 -30.46 -3.38 -17.50
N ASN A 20 -31.56 -2.67 -17.73
CA ASN A 20 -31.58 -1.40 -18.46
C ASN A 20 -30.72 -0.34 -17.76
N ALA A 21 -30.81 -0.23 -16.41
CA ALA A 21 -29.99 0.68 -15.63
C ALA A 21 -28.50 0.33 -15.69
N ALA A 22 -28.15 -0.95 -15.60
CA ALA A 22 -26.77 -1.43 -15.69
C ALA A 22 -26.16 -1.19 -17.07
N GLN A 23 -26.92 -1.47 -18.15
CA GLN A 23 -26.50 -1.19 -19.52
C GLN A 23 -26.24 0.29 -19.75
N LYS A 24 -27.15 1.16 -19.30
CA LYS A 24 -26.96 2.62 -19.40
C LYS A 24 -25.70 3.08 -18.68
N SER A 25 -25.50 2.64 -17.44
CA SER A 25 -24.32 3.01 -16.64
C SER A 25 -23.02 2.53 -17.30
N PHE A 26 -23.05 1.35 -17.91
CA PHE A 26 -21.90 0.82 -18.66
C PHE A 26 -21.57 1.67 -19.89
N LEU A 27 -22.58 2.06 -20.68
CA LEU A 27 -22.37 2.91 -21.85
C LEU A 27 -21.86 4.31 -21.48
N ASP A 28 -22.37 4.90 -20.39
CA ASP A 28 -21.89 6.18 -19.86
C ASP A 28 -20.41 6.09 -19.48
N MET A 29 -20.00 4.99 -18.84
CA MET A 29 -18.60 4.73 -18.47
C MET A 29 -17.72 4.51 -19.71
N VAL A 30 -18.18 3.74 -20.70
CA VAL A 30 -17.48 3.55 -21.98
C VAL A 30 -17.25 4.89 -22.68
N GLY A 31 -18.27 5.75 -22.70
CA GLY A 31 -18.18 7.10 -23.24
C GLY A 31 -17.21 7.99 -22.47
N TYR A 32 -17.28 7.97 -21.14
CA TYR A 32 -16.39 8.75 -20.25
C TYR A 32 -14.91 8.41 -20.47
N PHE A 33 -14.57 7.13 -20.57
CA PHE A 33 -13.19 6.67 -20.80
C PHE A 33 -12.78 6.67 -22.29
N GLY A 34 -13.68 7.04 -23.20
CA GLY A 34 -13.41 7.08 -24.64
C GLY A 34 -13.06 5.72 -25.24
N LEU A 35 -13.57 4.63 -24.65
CA LEU A 35 -13.30 3.28 -25.10
C LEU A 35 -13.98 3.03 -26.45
N LYS A 36 -13.22 2.42 -27.37
CA LYS A 36 -13.71 2.06 -28.71
C LYS A 36 -13.89 0.54 -28.83
N PRO A 37 -14.87 0.08 -29.61
CA PRO A 37 -15.04 -1.34 -29.91
C PRO A 37 -13.76 -1.95 -30.50
N LYS A 38 -13.54 -3.24 -30.28
CA LYS A 38 -12.43 -3.94 -30.95
C LYS A 38 -12.71 -4.06 -32.45
N SER A 39 -11.65 -4.30 -33.23
CA SER A 39 -11.79 -4.51 -34.68
C SER A 39 -12.74 -5.68 -34.97
N GLY A 40 -13.76 -5.44 -35.78
CA GLY A 40 -14.82 -6.40 -36.08
C GLY A 40 -16.02 -6.38 -35.11
N GLU A 41 -15.96 -5.62 -34.01
CA GLU A 41 -17.07 -5.45 -33.07
C GLU A 41 -17.82 -4.13 -33.34
N LYS A 42 -19.13 -4.13 -33.12
CA LYS A 42 -19.98 -2.92 -33.25
C LYS A 42 -20.01 -2.09 -31.97
N GLU A 43 -19.89 -2.73 -30.82
CA GLU A 43 -20.01 -2.13 -29.49
C GLU A 43 -18.89 -2.62 -28.59
N VAL A 44 -18.59 -1.85 -27.54
CA VAL A 44 -17.59 -2.24 -26.55
C VAL A 44 -18.16 -3.36 -25.68
N ALA A 45 -17.61 -4.57 -25.80
CA ALA A 45 -18.02 -5.68 -24.95
C ALA A 45 -17.65 -5.44 -23.47
N PRO A 46 -18.53 -5.74 -22.50
CA PRO A 46 -18.22 -5.62 -21.07
C PRO A 46 -16.95 -6.36 -20.66
N GLY A 47 -16.74 -7.56 -21.21
CA GLY A 47 -15.54 -8.37 -20.95
C GLY A 47 -14.24 -7.65 -21.33
N TYR A 48 -14.24 -6.81 -22.38
CA TYR A 48 -13.07 -6.03 -22.75
C TYR A 48 -12.72 -5.00 -21.67
N VAL A 49 -13.71 -4.27 -21.18
CA VAL A 49 -13.49 -3.26 -20.12
C VAL A 49 -13.03 -3.91 -18.82
N PHE A 50 -13.71 -4.98 -18.39
CA PHE A 50 -13.37 -5.65 -17.14
C PHE A 50 -11.99 -6.31 -17.19
N MET A 51 -11.57 -6.80 -18.35
CA MET A 51 -10.20 -7.30 -18.55
C MET A 51 -9.18 -6.18 -18.37
N LEU A 52 -9.36 -5.02 -19.03
CA LEU A 52 -8.47 -3.87 -18.85
C LEU A 52 -8.42 -3.40 -17.40
N TRP A 53 -9.58 -3.32 -16.75
CA TRP A 53 -9.69 -2.89 -15.36
C TRP A 53 -9.02 -3.87 -14.40
N TYR A 54 -9.16 -5.17 -14.64
CA TYR A 54 -8.51 -6.22 -13.86
C TYR A 54 -6.99 -6.11 -13.93
N GLU A 55 -6.43 -6.01 -15.13
CA GLU A 55 -4.98 -5.86 -15.34
C GLU A 55 -4.47 -4.59 -14.67
N PHE A 56 -5.17 -3.46 -14.88
CA PHE A 56 -4.84 -2.20 -14.22
C PHE A 56 -4.82 -2.32 -12.69
N CYS A 57 -5.86 -2.93 -12.09
CA CYS A 57 -5.93 -3.12 -10.65
C CYS A 57 -4.80 -4.01 -10.12
N SER A 58 -4.45 -5.06 -10.86
CA SER A 58 -3.35 -5.97 -10.52
C SER A 58 -2.01 -5.23 -10.50
N ASP A 59 -1.71 -4.51 -11.57
CA ASP A 59 -0.47 -3.73 -11.72
C ASP A 59 -0.39 -2.60 -10.70
N PHE A 60 -1.49 -1.88 -10.49
CA PHE A 60 -1.57 -0.81 -9.50
C PHE A 60 -1.27 -1.37 -8.09
N LYS A 61 -1.92 -2.47 -7.71
CA LYS A 61 -1.70 -3.12 -6.40
C LYS A 61 -0.25 -3.57 -6.23
N ASN A 62 0.37 -4.13 -7.27
CA ASN A 62 1.75 -4.61 -7.21
C ASN A 62 2.74 -3.44 -7.11
N THR A 63 2.51 -2.39 -7.89
CA THR A 63 3.31 -1.15 -7.86
C THR A 63 3.19 -0.46 -6.51
N TRP A 64 1.96 -0.27 -6.00
CA TRP A 64 1.72 0.31 -4.68
C TRP A 64 2.49 -0.41 -3.57
N LYS A 65 2.44 -1.74 -3.53
CA LYS A 65 3.20 -2.54 -2.55
C LYS A 65 4.72 -2.33 -2.67
N ARG A 66 5.24 -2.20 -3.89
CA ARG A 66 6.66 -1.96 -4.14
C ARG A 66 7.04 -0.57 -3.65
N GLU A 67 6.26 0.44 -3.98
CA GLU A 67 6.51 1.82 -3.56
C GLU A 67 6.44 1.99 -2.05
N CYS A 68 5.47 1.39 -1.37
CA CYS A 68 5.43 1.39 0.09
C CYS A 68 6.71 0.79 0.73
N LYS A 69 7.25 -0.28 0.14
CA LYS A 69 8.51 -0.88 0.61
C LYS A 69 9.70 0.03 0.33
N ASN A 70 9.75 0.67 -0.83
CA ASN A 70 10.81 1.60 -1.20
C ASN A 70 10.85 2.80 -0.25
N ILE A 71 9.70 3.44 -0.03
CA ILE A 71 9.55 4.56 0.91
C ILE A 71 10.02 4.17 2.31
N SER A 72 9.64 2.98 2.79
CA SER A 72 10.05 2.50 4.11
C SER A 72 11.57 2.30 4.21
N LYS A 73 12.20 1.75 3.16
CA LYS A 73 13.66 1.57 3.10
C LYS A 73 14.41 2.89 3.03
N GLU A 74 13.92 3.83 2.24
CA GLU A 74 14.51 5.15 2.09
C GLU A 74 14.48 5.92 3.41
N ARG A 75 13.31 5.95 4.09
CA ARG A 75 13.18 6.56 5.42
C ARG A 75 14.13 5.95 6.47
N LEU A 76 14.31 4.62 6.44
CA LEU A 76 15.26 3.95 7.33
C LEU A 76 16.71 4.37 7.02
N LYS A 77 17.08 4.43 5.74
CA LYS A 77 18.41 4.86 5.30
C LYS A 77 18.69 6.29 5.71
N GLU A 78 17.74 7.20 5.50
CA GLU A 78 17.82 8.60 5.94
C GLU A 78 18.00 8.70 7.46
N ALA A 79 17.24 7.95 8.25
CA ALA A 79 17.40 7.93 9.70
C ALA A 79 18.80 7.45 10.13
N GLN A 80 19.31 6.39 9.49
CA GLN A 80 20.66 5.87 9.75
C GLN A 80 21.76 6.88 9.38
N GLU A 81 21.62 7.56 8.23
CA GLU A 81 22.56 8.60 7.80
C GLU A 81 22.52 9.81 8.74
N ASN A 82 21.34 10.22 9.20
CA ASN A 82 21.20 11.29 10.19
C ASN A 82 21.87 10.91 11.52
N MET A 83 21.72 9.67 12.01
CA MET A 83 22.43 9.21 13.20
C MET A 83 23.95 9.22 13.01
N LYS A 84 24.45 8.80 11.85
CA LYS A 84 25.89 8.84 11.54
C LYS A 84 26.42 10.28 11.52
N LYS A 85 25.70 11.20 10.87
CA LYS A 85 26.05 12.63 10.86
C LYS A 85 26.10 13.20 12.27
N ILE A 86 25.06 12.99 13.09
CA ILE A 86 25.03 13.45 14.48
C ILE A 86 26.18 12.85 15.30
N THR A 87 26.52 11.58 15.11
CA THR A 87 27.62 10.91 15.82
C THR A 87 29.00 11.36 15.33
N ALA A 88 29.12 11.84 14.09
CA ALA A 88 30.34 12.41 13.55
C ALA A 88 30.51 13.88 13.94
N GLU A 89 29.43 14.66 13.92
CA GLU A 89 29.37 16.09 14.27
C GLU A 89 29.47 16.32 15.77
N LYS A 90 28.76 15.51 16.57
CA LYS A 90 29.17 15.29 17.95
C LYS A 90 30.45 14.49 17.87
N ARG A 91 31.61 15.15 17.76
CA ARG A 91 32.85 14.61 18.29
C ARG A 91 32.57 14.24 19.75
N VAL A 92 32.01 13.06 20.00
CA VAL A 92 32.19 12.38 21.25
C VAL A 92 33.66 12.03 21.20
N GLU A 93 34.48 12.98 21.66
CA GLU A 93 35.82 12.69 22.12
C GLU A 93 35.65 11.65 23.23
N THR A 94 35.54 10.39 22.84
CA THR A 94 35.90 9.27 23.69
C THR A 94 37.40 9.39 23.86
N LYS A 95 37.82 10.36 24.68
CA LYS A 95 39.14 10.34 25.28
C LYS A 95 39.25 8.96 25.88
N LYS A 96 40.23 8.15 25.40
CA LYS A 96 40.57 6.85 25.99
C LYS A 96 40.50 7.03 27.50
N ILE A 97 39.64 6.27 28.16
CA ILE A 97 39.55 6.31 29.62
C ILE A 97 40.95 5.98 30.12
N ASN A 98 41.60 6.95 30.75
CA ASN A 98 42.91 6.73 31.33
C ASN A 98 42.73 5.69 32.43
N ALA A 99 43.42 4.56 32.32
CA ALA A 99 43.37 3.46 33.29
C ALA A 99 43.77 3.91 34.71
N ASN A 100 44.50 5.03 34.84
CA ASN A 100 44.87 5.66 36.10
C ASN A 100 43.94 6.82 36.51
N SER A 101 42.83 7.06 35.81
CA SER A 101 41.89 8.12 36.18
C SER A 101 41.26 7.85 37.54
N LEU A 102 40.96 8.92 38.29
CA LEU A 102 40.33 8.83 39.60
C LEU A 102 39.01 8.03 39.55
N LYS A 103 38.25 8.19 38.46
CA LYS A 103 36.99 7.47 38.22
C LYS A 103 37.20 5.95 38.09
N GLU A 104 38.24 5.52 37.38
CA GLU A 104 38.55 4.09 37.24
C GLU A 104 39.10 3.50 38.55
N ARG A 105 39.93 4.26 39.28
CA ARG A 105 40.44 3.86 40.60
C ARG A 105 39.31 3.69 41.62
N LEU A 106 38.31 4.58 41.61
CA LEU A 106 37.12 4.45 42.47
C LEU A 106 36.33 3.19 42.13
N ARG A 107 36.11 2.92 40.84
CA ARG A 107 35.39 1.73 40.39
C ARG A 107 36.09 0.42 40.75
N GLN A 108 37.42 0.38 40.62
CA GLN A 108 38.24 -0.77 41.07
C GLN A 108 38.16 -0.98 42.57
N LYS A 109 38.16 0.11 43.36
CA LYS A 109 38.03 0.03 44.81
C LYS A 109 36.66 -0.48 45.22
N GLU A 110 35.59 0.00 44.60
CA GLU A 110 34.22 -0.50 44.81
C GLU A 110 34.10 -2.00 44.47
N ALA A 111 34.68 -2.43 43.35
CA ALA A 111 34.70 -3.84 42.96
C ALA A 111 35.50 -4.72 43.94
N SER A 112 36.63 -4.22 44.47
CA SER A 112 37.41 -4.94 45.49
C SER A 112 36.69 -5.04 46.84
N VAL A 113 35.89 -4.02 47.20
CA VAL A 113 35.14 -3.99 48.47
C VAL A 113 33.92 -4.91 48.40
N SER A 114 33.31 -5.07 47.23
CA SER A 114 32.15 -5.96 47.06
C SER A 114 32.51 -7.45 46.97
N SER A 115 33.81 -7.80 46.98
CA SER A 115 34.32 -9.17 46.92
C SER A 115 34.80 -9.71 48.28
N SER A 116 34.42 -9.05 49.39
CA SER A 116 34.70 -9.50 50.77
C SER A 116 33.41 -9.79 51.53
#